data_AF-A0A5T1QSD8-F1
#
_entry.id   AF-A0A5T1QSD8-F1
#
_cell.length_a   1.000
_cell.length_b   1.000
_cell.length_c   1.000
_cell.angle_alpha   90.00
_cell.angle_beta   90.00
_cell.angle_gamma   90.00
#
_symmetry.space_group_name_H-M   'P 1'
#
loop_
_entity.id
_entity.type
_entity.pdbx_description
1 polymer ?
#
loop_
_entity_poly.entity_id
_entity_poly.type
_entity_poly.pdbx_seq_one_letter_code
_entity_poly.pdbx_strand_id
1 'polypeptide(L)'
;MTLDSVSKDLLKHFNAIGIANYEDVKQGGLYLMLESLTSINHHKDSVNFSLIFSSHTFNKDKDSLIKKIDELRLKLFEFDTSKKLLSSIESGFISSSLFAYRLKFNIEIFSKPEG
;
A
#
# COMPACT_ATOMS: atom_id res chain seq x y z
N MET A 1 16.31 -4.93 5.60
CA MET A 1 15.78 -4.05 4.54
C MET A 1 15.74 -2.62 5.08
N THR A 2 16.17 -1.62 4.31
CA THR A 2 16.03 -0.19 4.64
C THR A 2 14.75 0.37 4.01
N LEU A 3 14.33 1.58 4.42
CA LEU A 3 13.15 2.26 3.88
C LEU A 3 13.18 2.39 2.34
N ASP A 4 14.32 2.76 1.78
CA ASP A 4 14.49 2.90 0.32
C ASP A 4 14.35 1.55 -0.40
N SER A 5 15.03 0.51 0.10
CA SER A 5 14.95 -0.84 -0.50
C SER A 5 13.54 -1.42 -0.45
N VAL A 6 12.85 -1.32 0.71
CA VAL A 6 11.48 -1.86 0.83
C VAL A 6 10.51 -1.10 -0.07
N SER A 7 10.66 0.22 -0.19
CA SER A 7 9.77 1.03 -1.04
C SER A 7 9.93 0.64 -2.51
N LYS A 8 11.16 0.44 -2.98
CA LYS A 8 11.44 -0.02 -4.36
C LYS A 8 10.90 -1.43 -4.61
N ASP A 9 11.11 -2.35 -3.67
CA ASP A 9 10.63 -3.72 -3.79
C ASP A 9 9.10 -3.77 -3.82
N LEU A 10 8.41 -3.02 -2.96
CA LEU A 10 6.96 -2.89 -2.97
C LEU A 10 6.43 -2.32 -4.29
N LEU A 11 7.01 -1.21 -4.77
CA LEU A 11 6.60 -0.60 -6.03
C LEU A 11 6.70 -1.59 -7.20
N LYS A 12 7.80 -2.35 -7.27
CA LYS A 12 8.02 -3.37 -8.29
C LYS A 12 7.06 -4.54 -8.13
N HIS A 13 6.90 -5.07 -6.91
CA HIS A 13 6.05 -6.22 -6.60
C HIS A 13 4.58 -5.99 -6.97
N PHE A 14 4.07 -4.80 -6.64
CA PHE A 14 2.70 -4.42 -6.96
C PHE A 14 2.53 -3.83 -8.35
N ASN A 15 3.63 -3.44 -9.02
CA ASN A 15 3.60 -2.59 -10.22
C ASN A 15 2.78 -1.31 -9.97
N ALA A 16 3.10 -0.61 -8.88
CA ALA A 16 2.39 0.56 -8.40
C ALA A 16 3.18 1.86 -8.67
N ILE A 17 2.46 2.98 -8.69
CA ILE A 17 3.05 4.32 -8.79
C ILE A 17 3.30 4.87 -7.38
N GLY A 18 4.53 5.30 -7.10
CA GLY A 18 4.85 5.96 -5.82
C GLY A 18 4.26 7.37 -5.77
N ILE A 19 3.60 7.71 -4.67
CA ILE A 19 3.04 9.05 -4.43
C ILE A 19 3.43 9.56 -3.05
N ALA A 20 3.47 10.89 -2.90
CA ALA A 20 3.80 11.51 -1.62
C ALA A 20 2.56 11.63 -0.73
N ASN A 21 1.40 11.98 -1.32
CA ASN A 21 0.17 12.21 -0.58
C ASN A 21 -1.06 11.61 -1.30
N TYR A 22 -2.14 11.44 -0.55
CA TYR A 22 -3.39 10.88 -1.07
C TYR A 22 -4.03 11.76 -2.16
N GLU A 23 -3.83 13.07 -2.07
CA GLU A 23 -4.31 14.05 -3.04
C GLU A 23 -3.64 13.91 -4.43
N ASP A 24 -2.50 13.23 -4.52
CA ASP A 24 -1.79 13.01 -5.78
C ASP A 24 -2.51 11.98 -6.69
N VAL A 25 -3.49 11.25 -6.16
CA VAL A 25 -4.29 10.30 -6.94
C VAL A 25 -5.32 11.05 -7.80
N LYS A 26 -5.02 11.19 -9.10
CA LYS A 26 -5.89 11.92 -10.05
C LYS A 26 -6.68 11.03 -11.02
N GLN A 27 -6.30 9.77 -11.16
CA GLN A 27 -6.92 8.83 -12.10
C GLN A 27 -6.95 7.41 -11.54
N GLY A 28 -7.73 6.54 -12.17
CA GLY A 28 -7.74 5.12 -11.81
C GLY A 28 -6.35 4.48 -11.94
N GLY A 29 -5.96 3.67 -10.97
CA GLY A 29 -4.62 3.10 -10.90
C GLY A 29 -4.31 2.42 -9.56
N LEU A 30 -3.07 1.94 -9.43
CA LEU A 30 -2.55 1.38 -8.19
C LEU A 30 -1.36 2.21 -7.73
N TYR A 31 -1.42 2.69 -6.49
CA TYR A 31 -0.44 3.62 -5.94
C TYR A 31 0.11 3.10 -4.60
N LEU A 32 1.35 3.46 -4.29
CA LEU A 32 1.97 3.19 -3.00
C LEU A 32 2.34 4.52 -2.34
N MET A 33 1.92 4.68 -1.09
CA MET A 33 2.17 5.87 -0.28
C MET A 33 2.80 5.47 1.05
N LEU A 34 3.83 6.19 1.47
CA LEU A 34 4.37 6.10 2.82
C LEU A 34 3.49 6.92 3.76
N GLU A 35 2.90 6.29 4.77
CA GLU A 35 2.00 6.94 5.73
C GLU A 35 2.78 7.48 6.93
N SER A 36 3.63 6.64 7.51
CA SER A 36 4.43 7.02 8.68
C SER A 36 5.60 6.06 8.91
N LEU A 37 6.55 6.52 9.71
CA LEU A 37 7.67 5.76 10.21
C LEU A 37 7.72 5.93 11.73
N THR A 38 7.68 4.83 12.47
CA THR A 38 7.71 4.84 13.94
C THR A 38 8.86 3.96 14.42
N SER A 39 9.74 4.49 15.27
CA SER A 39 10.81 3.68 15.87
C SER A 39 10.23 2.62 16.81
N ILE A 40 10.68 1.38 16.65
CA ILE A 40 10.39 0.29 17.58
C ILE A 40 11.49 0.25 18.65
N ASN A 41 12.76 0.33 18.21
CA ASN A 41 13.95 0.40 19.06
C ASN A 41 15.13 0.98 18.28
N HIS A 42 16.33 1.03 18.88
CA HIS A 42 17.54 1.59 18.28
C HIS A 42 17.99 0.94 16.96
N HIS A 43 17.47 -0.23 16.61
CA HIS A 43 17.86 -0.98 15.42
C HIS A 43 16.73 -1.15 14.41
N LYS A 44 15.47 -0.96 14.81
CA LYS A 44 14.30 -1.25 13.98
C LYS A 44 13.26 -0.15 14.01
N ASP A 45 12.68 0.09 12.84
CA ASP A 45 11.53 0.93 12.65
C ASP A 45 10.36 0.13 12.08
N SER A 46 9.14 0.55 12.40
CA SER A 46 7.91 0.12 11.74
C SER A 46 7.53 1.17 10.71
N VAL A 47 7.47 0.76 9.45
CA VAL A 47 7.01 1.60 8.34
C VAL A 47 5.57 1.26 8.03
N ASN A 48 4.70 2.27 8.00
CA ASN A 48 3.32 2.11 7.57
C ASN A 48 3.19 2.59 6.12
N PHE A 49 2.62 1.73 5.28
CA PHE A 49 2.32 2.03 3.88
C PHE A 49 0.83 1.90 3.62
N SER A 50 0.37 2.65 2.62
CA SER A 50 -0.94 2.49 2.01
C SER A 50 -0.77 2.09 0.55
N LEU A 51 -1.31 0.92 0.19
CA LEU A 51 -1.52 0.55 -1.21
C LEU A 51 -2.93 1.00 -1.62
N ILE A 52 -3.00 1.95 -2.54
CA ILE A 52 -4.23 2.64 -2.92
C ILE A 52 -4.65 2.14 -4.30
N PHE A 53 -5.75 1.39 -4.36
CA PHE A 53 -6.41 1.05 -5.62
C PHE A 53 -7.52 2.06 -5.90
N SER A 54 -7.40 2.79 -7.00
CA SER A 54 -8.39 3.77 -7.43
C SER A 54 -9.05 3.38 -8.75
N SER A 55 -10.35 3.65 -8.87
CA SER A 55 -11.13 3.40 -10.09
C SER A 55 -12.23 4.43 -10.26
N HIS A 56 -12.53 4.77 -11.51
CA HIS A 56 -13.69 5.59 -11.83
C HIS A 56 -14.99 4.84 -11.51
N THR A 57 -15.95 5.55 -10.90
CA THR A 57 -17.15 4.99 -10.27
C THR A 57 -18.35 4.76 -11.18
N PHE A 58 -18.22 4.98 -12.49
CA PHE A 58 -19.33 4.66 -13.41
C PHE A 58 -19.39 3.14 -13.67
N ASN A 59 -20.23 2.45 -12.89
CA ASN A 59 -20.80 1.12 -13.20
C ASN A 59 -19.92 -0.15 -13.11
N LYS A 60 -18.78 -0.15 -12.43
CA LYS A 60 -17.99 -1.40 -12.30
C LYS A 60 -18.44 -2.27 -11.13
N ASP A 61 -19.33 -3.20 -11.46
CA ASP A 61 -19.48 -4.55 -10.90
C ASP A 61 -18.77 -4.77 -9.55
N LYS A 62 -19.53 -4.72 -8.45
CA LYS A 62 -19.05 -4.92 -7.08
C LYS A 62 -18.20 -6.18 -6.95
N ASP A 63 -18.52 -7.23 -7.70
CA ASP A 63 -17.79 -8.50 -7.66
C ASP A 63 -16.39 -8.37 -8.25
N SER A 64 -16.22 -7.57 -9.31
CA SER A 64 -14.90 -7.27 -9.89
C SER A 64 -13.99 -6.53 -8.89
N LEU A 65 -14.59 -5.67 -8.07
CA LEU A 65 -13.86 -4.90 -7.08
C LEU A 65 -13.41 -5.78 -5.91
N ILE A 66 -14.29 -6.62 -5.37
CA ILE A 66 -13.95 -7.53 -4.28
C ILE A 66 -12.84 -8.50 -4.73
N LYS A 67 -12.93 -9.04 -5.95
CA LYS A 67 -11.86 -9.85 -6.53
C LYS A 67 -10.54 -9.09 -6.58
N LYS A 68 -10.57 -7.82 -6.99
CA LYS A 68 -9.35 -7.01 -7.04
C LYS A 68 -8.73 -6.78 -5.67
N ILE A 69 -9.55 -6.52 -4.65
CA ILE A 69 -9.06 -6.39 -3.28
C ILE A 69 -8.46 -7.71 -2.79
N ASP A 70 -9.08 -8.84 -3.10
CA ASP A 70 -8.56 -10.15 -2.71
C ASP A 70 -7.23 -10.49 -3.40
N GLU A 71 -7.09 -10.17 -4.69
CA GLU A 71 -5.80 -10.25 -5.41
C GLU A 71 -4.71 -9.43 -4.72
N LEU A 72 -5.01 -8.19 -4.30
CA LEU A 72 -4.03 -7.33 -3.63
C LEU A 72 -3.67 -7.85 -2.23
N ARG A 73 -4.63 -8.41 -1.50
CA ARG A 73 -4.39 -9.07 -0.21
C ARG A 73 -3.46 -10.27 -0.37
N LEU A 74 -3.68 -11.10 -1.38
CA LEU A 74 -2.83 -12.25 -1.67
C LEU A 74 -1.42 -11.79 -2.04
N LYS A 75 -1.27 -10.81 -2.94
CA LYS A 75 0.04 -10.24 -3.28
C LYS A 75 0.77 -9.68 -2.06
N LEU A 76 0.08 -9.02 -1.14
CA LEU A 76 0.70 -8.54 0.09
C LEU A 76 1.17 -9.68 0.99
N PHE A 77 0.40 -10.77 1.09
CA PHE A 77 0.83 -11.97 1.79
C PHE A 77 2.05 -12.63 1.13
N GLU A 78 2.10 -12.68 -0.21
CA GLU A 78 3.23 -13.23 -0.96
C GLU A 78 4.51 -12.39 -0.83
N PHE A 79 4.40 -11.10 -0.52
CA PHE A 79 5.55 -10.24 -0.28
C PHE A 79 6.34 -10.65 0.97
N ASP A 80 5.65 -11.01 2.04
CA ASP A 80 6.24 -11.59 3.26
C ASP A 80 5.27 -12.60 3.88
N THR A 81 5.50 -13.88 3.57
CA THR A 81 4.65 -14.98 4.07
C THR A 81 4.88 -15.30 5.54
N SER A 82 5.94 -14.76 6.13
CA SER A 82 6.31 -15.05 7.52
C SER A 82 5.51 -14.20 8.53
N LYS A 83 4.89 -13.11 8.08
CA LYS A 83 4.22 -12.12 8.94
C LYS A 83 2.89 -11.66 8.36
N LYS A 84 1.92 -11.40 9.23
CA LYS A 84 0.71 -10.69 8.85
C LYS A 84 1.03 -9.19 8.71
N LEU A 85 1.12 -8.70 7.48
CA LEU A 85 1.40 -7.29 7.19
C LEU A 85 0.14 -6.39 7.18
N LEU A 86 -0.99 -6.92 6.68
CA LEU A 86 -2.20 -6.14 6.50
C LEU A 86 -2.82 -5.72 7.84
N SER A 87 -2.96 -4.42 8.04
CA SER A 87 -3.54 -3.81 9.22
C SER A 87 -5.02 -3.49 9.02
N SER A 88 -5.38 -2.82 7.92
CA SER A 88 -6.77 -2.47 7.60
C SER A 88 -7.01 -2.27 6.11
N ILE A 89 -8.28 -2.28 5.70
CA ILE A 89 -8.72 -1.84 4.38
C ILE A 89 -9.78 -0.76 4.59
N GLU A 90 -9.54 0.41 4.03
CA GLU A 90 -10.44 1.56 4.11
C GLU A 90 -10.88 1.97 2.72
N SER A 91 -12.05 2.59 2.61
CA SER A 91 -12.62 2.97 1.33
C SER A 91 -13.11 4.42 1.38
N GLY A 92 -13.05 5.13 0.26
CA GLY A 92 -13.44 6.52 0.22
C GLY A 92 -13.44 7.12 -1.19
N PHE A 93 -14.22 8.17 -1.36
CA PHE A 93 -14.18 8.98 -2.58
C PHE A 93 -12.96 9.89 -2.56
N ILE A 94 -12.21 9.92 -3.67
CA ILE A 94 -11.20 10.95 -3.93
C ILE A 94 -11.87 12.16 -4.59
N SER A 95 -12.82 11.91 -5.49
CA SER A 95 -13.67 12.92 -6.10
C SER A 95 -15.04 12.32 -6.42
N SER A 96 -15.96 13.13 -6.97
CA SER A 96 -17.30 12.67 -7.37
C SER A 96 -17.28 11.51 -8.38
N SER A 97 -16.20 11.36 -9.14
CA SER A 97 -16.06 10.35 -10.19
C SER A 97 -14.90 9.38 -9.97
N LEU A 98 -14.24 9.43 -8.81
CA LEU A 98 -13.07 8.62 -8.50
C LEU A 98 -13.15 8.10 -7.07
N PHE A 99 -13.17 6.78 -6.93
CA PHE A 99 -13.19 6.09 -5.64
C PHE A 99 -11.88 5.36 -5.42
N ALA A 100 -11.52 5.14 -4.16
CA ALA A 100 -10.36 4.35 -3.81
C ALA A 100 -10.58 3.43 -2.62
N TYR A 101 -9.84 2.33 -2.65
CA TYR A 101 -9.62 1.44 -1.53
C TYR A 101 -8.15 1.54 -1.11
N ARG A 102 -7.90 1.71 0.17
CA ARG A 102 -6.57 1.80 0.77
C ARG A 102 -6.32 0.58 1.62
N LEU A 103 -5.38 -0.26 1.23
CA LEU A 103 -4.88 -1.35 2.06
C LEU A 103 -3.72 -0.78 2.87
N LYS A 104 -3.93 -0.62 4.18
CA LYS A 104 -2.91 -0.17 5.12
C LYS A 104 -2.16 -1.37 5.68
N PHE A 105 -0.84 -1.32 5.64
CA PHE A 105 0.02 -2.40 6.11
C PHE A 105 1.31 -1.86 6.71
N ASN A 106 1.92 -2.65 7.59
CA ASN A 106 3.14 -2.29 8.29
C ASN A 106 4.27 -3.27 8.00
N ILE A 107 5.49 -2.77 7.84
CA ILE A 107 6.70 -3.57 7.63
C ILE A 107 7.79 -3.11 8.60
N GLU A 108 8.43 -4.07 9.26
CA GLU A 108 9.62 -3.80 10.07
C GLU A 108 10.86 -3.67 9.18
N ILE A 109 11.59 -2.58 9.33
CA ILE A 109 12.86 -2.34 8.64
C ILE A 109 13.98 -2.10 9.66
N PHE A 110 15.23 -2.15 9.20
CA PHE A 110 16.36 -1.70 10.00
C PHE A 110 16.47 -0.18 9.91
N SER A 111 16.64 0.47 11.06
CA SER A 111 16.81 1.94 11.16
C SER A 111 18.12 2.42 10.53
N LYS A 112 19.11 1.52 10.40
CA LYS A 112 20.39 1.77 9.73
C LYS A 112 20.70 0.59 8.79
N PRO A 113 21.29 0.82 7.60
CA PRO A 113 21.87 -0.27 6.82
C PRO A 113 22.88 -1.03 7.69
N GLU A 114 22.79 -2.35 7.73
CA GLU A 114 23.86 -3.16 8.31
C GLU A 114 25.13 -2.90 7.47
N GLY A 115 26.20 -2.45 8.15
CA GLY A 115 27.47 -2.08 7.53
C GLY A 115 28.34 -3.29 7.21
#